data_AF-Q2GRN9-F1
#
_entry.id   AF-Q2GRN9-F1
#
_cell.length_a   1.000
_cell.length_b   1.000
_cell.length_c   1.000
_cell.angle_alpha   90.00
_cell.angle_beta   90.00
_cell.angle_gamma   90.00
#
_symmetry.space_group_name_H-M   'P 1'
#
loop_
_entity.id
_entity.type
_entity.pdbx_description
1 polymer ?
#
loop_
_entity_poly.entity_id
_entity_poly.type
_entity_poly.pdbx_seq_one_letter_code
_entity_poly.pdbx_strand_id
1 'polypeptide(L)'
;MDTNGVLEALPALAARGFETLKTMPLVTTAIAMALVYVLLQALEARVDPREPPLVKPRLPLIGHIIGMMREQAQYHITLQRSTGKPIATLPMLTGKMYAVWDPYLTAAGLRSKSLSTTPHVLDATPVVAQVSPHTADLLAGPAGPPLVNHMMQQAIPASLKGANMHQLNQTALTSLAAQLSTLAPSTTTPTPIPNTWLWLRHLLTFRHRAPAIYGAPHNPFTPHPQPPPTTTTTP
;
A
#
# COMPACT_ATOMS: atom_id res chain seq x y z
N MET A 1 -32.10 46.91 -54.20
CA MET A 1 -31.06 46.72 -53.17
C MET A 1 -31.74 45.96 -52.04
N ASP A 2 -31.74 44.62 -52.11
CA ASP A 2 -32.53 43.76 -51.23
C ASP A 2 -31.86 43.60 -49.87
N THR A 3 -32.23 44.46 -48.92
CA THR A 3 -31.78 44.39 -47.52
C THR A 3 -32.53 43.32 -46.72
N ASN A 4 -33.62 42.76 -47.25
CA ASN A 4 -34.48 41.81 -46.53
C ASN A 4 -33.90 40.38 -46.48
N GLY A 5 -33.12 39.96 -47.49
CA GLY A 5 -32.52 38.61 -47.50
C GLY A 5 -31.37 38.41 -46.52
N VAL A 6 -30.68 39.49 -46.13
CA VAL A 6 -29.59 39.44 -45.14
C VAL A 6 -30.13 39.31 -43.72
N LEU A 7 -31.30 39.89 -43.43
CA LEU A 7 -31.94 39.82 -42.11
C LEU A 7 -32.56 38.45 -41.82
N GLU A 8 -33.05 37.73 -42.82
CA GLU A 8 -33.58 36.36 -42.65
C GLU A 8 -32.49 35.28 -42.49
N ALA A 9 -31.29 35.51 -43.03
CA ALA A 9 -30.18 34.55 -42.97
C ALA A 9 -29.38 34.61 -41.65
N LEU A 10 -29.44 35.72 -40.92
CA LEU A 10 -28.73 35.93 -39.65
C LEU A 10 -29.08 34.91 -38.54
N PRO A 11 -30.36 34.60 -38.26
CA PRO A 11 -30.69 33.61 -37.23
C PRO A 11 -30.23 32.18 -37.60
N ALA A 12 -30.28 31.81 -38.88
CA ALA A 12 -29.82 30.51 -39.36
C ALA A 12 -28.29 30.38 -39.31
N LEU A 13 -27.56 31.46 -39.61
CA LEU A 13 -26.11 31.52 -39.50
C LEU A 13 -25.65 31.52 -38.03
N ALA A 14 -26.36 32.21 -37.15
CA ALA A 14 -26.13 32.19 -35.71
C ALA A 14 -26.42 30.81 -35.09
N ALA A 15 -27.49 30.14 -35.50
CA ALA A 15 -27.81 28.77 -35.08
C ALA A 15 -26.74 27.76 -35.55
N ARG A 16 -26.26 27.88 -36.80
CA ARG A 16 -25.12 27.08 -37.30
C ARG A 16 -23.82 27.38 -36.54
N GLY A 17 -23.56 28.64 -36.18
CA GLY A 17 -22.41 29.04 -35.35
C GLY A 17 -22.46 28.46 -33.94
N PHE A 18 -23.65 28.39 -33.34
CA PHE A 18 -23.84 27.83 -32.00
C PHE A 18 -23.77 26.28 -31.98
N GLU A 19 -24.29 25.62 -33.00
CA GLU A 19 -24.17 24.16 -33.22
C GLU A 19 -22.70 23.74 -33.47
N THR A 20 -21.95 24.54 -34.25
CA THR A 20 -20.52 24.30 -34.49
C THR A 20 -19.68 24.57 -33.25
N LEU A 21 -19.96 25.62 -32.46
CA LEU A 21 -19.27 25.86 -31.18
C LEU A 21 -19.56 24.77 -30.13
N LYS A 22 -20.72 24.10 -30.17
CA LYS A 22 -21.08 23.03 -29.24
C LYS A 22 -20.51 21.66 -29.64
N THR A 23 -20.35 21.40 -30.94
CA THR A 23 -19.76 20.17 -31.47
C THR A 23 -18.22 20.20 -31.53
N MET A 24 -17.60 21.38 -31.66
CA MET A 24 -16.13 21.52 -31.61
C MET A 24 -15.46 21.01 -30.33
N PRO A 25 -15.94 21.29 -29.10
CA PRO A 25 -15.37 20.69 -27.89
C PRO A 25 -15.64 19.19 -27.81
N LEU A 26 -16.77 18.71 -28.35
CA LEU A 26 -17.09 17.27 -28.38
C LEU A 26 -16.20 16.50 -29.35
N VAL A 27 -15.97 17.04 -30.54
CA VAL A 27 -15.13 16.42 -31.57
C VAL A 27 -13.66 16.46 -31.14
N THR A 28 -13.18 17.56 -30.58
CA THR A 28 -11.80 17.67 -30.06
C THR A 28 -11.57 16.73 -28.87
N THR A 29 -12.52 16.61 -27.95
CA THR A 29 -12.42 15.63 -26.84
C THR A 29 -12.48 14.19 -27.34
N ALA A 30 -13.31 13.87 -28.32
CA ALA A 30 -13.37 12.54 -28.93
C ALA A 30 -12.05 12.18 -29.65
N ILE A 31 -11.46 13.10 -30.41
CA ILE A 31 -10.16 12.91 -31.08
C ILE A 31 -9.05 12.77 -30.04
N ALA A 32 -9.05 13.59 -28.98
CA ALA A 32 -8.08 13.46 -27.89
C ALA A 32 -8.20 12.10 -27.18
N MET A 33 -9.42 11.63 -26.89
CA MET A 33 -9.64 10.30 -26.32
C MET A 33 -9.20 9.17 -27.25
N ALA A 34 -9.47 9.28 -28.55
CA ALA A 34 -9.02 8.29 -29.54
C ALA A 34 -7.50 8.26 -29.65
N LEU A 35 -6.84 9.43 -29.65
CA LEU A 35 -5.38 9.54 -29.67
C LEU A 35 -4.77 8.94 -28.39
N VAL A 36 -5.34 9.25 -27.23
CA VAL A 36 -4.92 8.66 -25.95
C VAL A 36 -5.14 7.15 -25.96
N TYR A 37 -6.25 6.65 -26.48
CA TYR A 37 -6.50 5.21 -26.60
C TYR A 37 -5.48 4.53 -27.51
N VAL A 38 -5.19 5.10 -28.69
CA VAL A 38 -4.17 4.56 -29.61
C VAL A 38 -2.78 4.61 -28.98
N LEU A 39 -2.45 5.68 -28.26
CA LEU A 39 -1.19 5.81 -27.53
C LEU A 39 -1.09 4.75 -26.41
N LEU A 40 -2.16 4.52 -25.65
CA LEU A 40 -2.21 3.48 -24.62
C LEU A 40 -2.07 2.07 -25.23
N GLN A 41 -2.64 1.83 -26.41
CA GLN A 41 -2.46 0.58 -27.14
C GLN A 41 -1.04 0.42 -27.70
N ALA A 42 -0.43 1.50 -28.18
CA ALA A 42 0.95 1.49 -28.66
C ALA A 42 1.97 1.28 -27.52
N LEU A 43 1.65 1.75 -26.31
CA LEU A 43 2.41 1.54 -25.08
C LEU A 43 2.15 0.17 -24.43
N GLU A 44 1.26 -0.66 -24.98
CA GLU A 44 1.03 -2.01 -24.43
C GLU A 44 2.33 -2.82 -24.44
N ALA A 45 2.64 -3.39 -23.28
CA ALA A 45 3.82 -4.22 -23.10
C ALA A 45 3.76 -5.45 -24.03
N ARG A 46 4.68 -5.52 -24.98
CA ARG A 46 4.88 -6.73 -25.79
C ARG A 46 5.38 -7.86 -24.87
N VAL A 47 4.69 -8.98 -24.93
CA VAL A 47 5.00 -10.18 -24.14
C VAL A 47 5.70 -11.17 -25.06
N ASP A 48 6.85 -11.68 -24.60
CA ASP A 48 7.58 -12.74 -25.30
C ASP A 48 6.72 -14.00 -25.29
N PRO A 49 6.62 -14.78 -26.39
CA PRO A 49 5.92 -16.07 -26.40
C PRO A 49 6.34 -17.06 -25.29
N ARG A 50 7.54 -16.89 -24.72
CA ARG A 50 8.05 -17.69 -23.58
C ARG A 50 7.57 -17.20 -22.22
N GLU A 51 7.02 -16.00 -22.14
CA GLU A 51 6.47 -15.44 -20.90
C GLU A 51 5.08 -16.04 -20.59
N PRO A 52 4.67 -16.02 -19.31
CA PRO A 52 3.31 -16.39 -18.93
C PRO A 52 2.26 -15.55 -19.68
N PRO A 53 1.05 -16.13 -19.88
CA PRO A 53 0.01 -15.50 -20.67
C PRO A 53 -0.37 -14.12 -20.14
N LEU A 54 -0.45 -13.14 -21.05
CA LEU A 54 -0.86 -11.77 -20.75
C LEU A 54 -2.36 -11.72 -20.42
N VAL A 55 -2.70 -11.14 -19.28
CA VAL A 55 -4.09 -10.85 -18.92
C VAL A 55 -4.29 -9.35 -18.98
N LYS A 56 -5.18 -8.92 -19.87
CA LYS A 56 -5.43 -7.49 -20.10
C LYS A 56 -6.50 -6.96 -19.14
N PRO A 57 -6.31 -5.76 -18.57
CA PRO A 57 -7.34 -5.09 -17.79
C PRO A 57 -8.39 -4.45 -18.71
N ARG A 58 -9.57 -4.13 -18.16
CA ARG A 58 -10.63 -3.39 -18.87
C ARG A 58 -10.19 -2.00 -19.32
N LEU A 59 -9.38 -1.33 -18.49
CA LEU A 59 -8.73 -0.06 -18.79
C LEU A 59 -7.24 -0.34 -19.00
N PRO A 60 -6.67 -0.11 -20.20
CA PRO A 60 -5.27 -0.42 -20.48
C PRO A 60 -4.35 0.33 -19.50
N LEU A 61 -3.23 -0.29 -19.13
CA LEU A 61 -2.17 0.23 -18.25
C LEU A 61 -2.54 0.46 -16.76
N ILE A 62 -3.73 1.00 -16.47
CA ILE A 62 -4.12 1.45 -15.12
C ILE A 62 -5.21 0.55 -14.50
N GLY A 63 -5.96 -0.19 -15.30
CA GLY A 63 -7.13 -0.93 -14.80
C GLY A 63 -6.79 -2.00 -13.75
N HIS A 64 -5.60 -2.60 -13.82
CA HIS A 64 -5.14 -3.50 -12.75
C HIS A 64 -4.88 -2.76 -11.44
N ILE A 65 -4.27 -1.57 -11.49
CA ILE A 65 -3.96 -0.76 -10.31
C ILE A 65 -5.26 -0.31 -9.62
N ILE A 66 -6.23 0.19 -10.40
CA ILE A 66 -7.53 0.62 -9.87
C ILE A 66 -8.26 -0.57 -9.23
N GLY A 67 -8.24 -1.74 -9.88
CA GLY A 67 -8.82 -2.96 -9.34
C GLY A 67 -8.18 -3.36 -8.01
N MET A 68 -6.84 -3.36 -7.94
CA MET A 68 -6.10 -3.66 -6.71
C MET A 68 -6.35 -2.62 -5.60
N MET A 69 -6.48 -1.33 -5.92
CA MET A 69 -6.78 -0.32 -4.90
C MET A 69 -8.20 -0.47 -4.32
N ARG A 70 -9.18 -0.83 -5.16
CA ARG A 70 -10.59 -0.93 -4.77
C ARG A 70 -10.91 -2.25 -4.06
N GLU A 71 -10.47 -3.36 -4.62
CA GLU A 71 -10.81 -4.71 -4.15
C GLU A 71 -9.67 -5.36 -3.34
N GLN A 72 -8.48 -4.77 -3.35
CA GLN A 72 -7.31 -5.27 -2.60
C GLN A 72 -7.06 -6.74 -2.90
N ALA A 73 -7.03 -7.59 -1.87
CA ALA A 73 -6.82 -9.03 -2.01
C ALA A 73 -7.92 -9.71 -2.85
N GLN A 74 -9.15 -9.21 -2.83
CA GLN A 74 -10.27 -9.79 -3.60
C GLN A 74 -10.04 -9.65 -5.10
N TYR A 75 -9.31 -8.62 -5.55
CA TYR A 75 -9.00 -8.44 -6.95
C TYR A 75 -8.27 -9.64 -7.54
N HIS A 76 -7.27 -10.15 -6.83
CA HIS A 76 -6.48 -11.31 -7.27
C HIS A 76 -7.32 -12.60 -7.32
N ILE A 77 -8.32 -12.74 -6.45
CA ILE A 77 -9.26 -13.87 -6.44
C ILE A 77 -10.21 -13.76 -7.62
N THR A 78 -10.81 -12.59 -7.84
CA THR A 78 -11.71 -12.32 -8.98
C THR A 78 -10.98 -12.54 -10.30
N LEU A 79 -9.73 -12.09 -10.40
CA LEU A 79 -8.89 -12.24 -11.59
C LEU A 79 -8.53 -13.69 -11.88
N GLN A 80 -8.23 -14.48 -10.84
CA GLN A 80 -7.97 -15.91 -10.96
C GLN A 80 -9.22 -16.66 -11.46
N ARG A 81 -10.39 -16.33 -10.91
CA ARG A 81 -11.67 -16.94 -11.31
C ARG A 81 -12.07 -16.60 -12.74
N SER A 82 -11.86 -15.35 -13.17
CA SER A 82 -12.23 -14.90 -14.52
C SER A 82 -11.28 -15.44 -15.58
N THR A 83 -10.00 -15.60 -15.24
CA THR A 83 -8.98 -16.03 -16.21
C THR A 83 -8.81 -17.55 -16.24
N GLY A 84 -8.98 -18.23 -15.10
CA GLY A 84 -8.79 -19.68 -14.96
C GLY A 84 -7.35 -20.15 -15.14
N LYS A 85 -6.37 -19.24 -15.15
CA LYS A 85 -4.95 -19.55 -15.41
C LYS A 85 -4.16 -19.72 -14.11
N PRO A 86 -3.18 -20.66 -14.04
CA PRO A 86 -2.35 -20.86 -12.86
C PRO A 86 -1.30 -19.74 -12.65
N ILE A 87 -0.91 -19.08 -13.74
CA ILE A 87 0.03 -17.95 -13.75
C ILE A 87 -0.36 -16.98 -14.87
N ALA A 88 -0.20 -15.68 -14.63
CA ALA A 88 -0.47 -14.62 -15.61
C ALA A 88 0.51 -13.46 -15.52
N THR A 89 0.71 -12.79 -16.65
CA THR A 89 1.44 -11.53 -16.74
C THR A 89 0.44 -10.38 -16.73
N LEU A 90 0.59 -9.45 -15.80
CA LEU A 90 -0.24 -8.27 -15.65
C LEU A 90 0.58 -7.02 -16.04
N PRO A 91 0.14 -6.25 -17.05
CA PRO A 91 0.79 -4.99 -17.39
C PRO A 91 0.47 -3.96 -16.30
N MET A 92 1.52 -3.42 -15.68
CA MET A 92 1.42 -2.35 -14.69
C MET A 92 1.94 -1.05 -15.29
N LEU A 93 1.62 0.08 -14.66
CA LEU A 93 2.17 1.38 -15.05
C LEU A 93 3.71 1.39 -15.00
N THR A 94 4.28 0.71 -14.00
CA THR A 94 5.73 0.64 -13.75
C THR A 94 6.27 -0.77 -13.99
N GLY A 95 5.98 -1.34 -15.17
CA GLY A 95 6.55 -2.62 -15.62
C GLY A 95 5.54 -3.77 -15.71
N LYS A 96 6.02 -5.00 -15.53
CA LYS A 96 5.21 -6.22 -15.59
C LYS A 96 5.14 -6.85 -14.21
N MET A 97 3.94 -7.26 -13.78
CA MET A 97 3.74 -8.03 -12.57
C MET A 97 3.31 -9.45 -12.94
N TYR A 98 3.98 -10.46 -12.39
CA TYR A 98 3.57 -11.86 -12.55
C TYR A 98 2.68 -12.27 -11.38
N ALA A 99 1.43 -12.61 -11.68
CA ALA A 99 0.51 -13.16 -10.70
C ALA A 99 0.55 -14.70 -10.77
N VAL A 100 0.91 -15.34 -9.66
CA VAL A 100 1.00 -16.79 -9.54
C VAL A 100 -0.08 -17.25 -8.56
N TRP A 101 -0.94 -18.17 -8.99
CA TRP A 101 -2.01 -18.74 -8.16
C TRP A 101 -1.84 -20.23 -7.90
N ASP A 102 -1.01 -20.92 -8.69
CA ASP A 102 -0.65 -22.31 -8.42
C ASP A 102 0.24 -22.41 -7.16
N PRO A 103 -0.16 -23.19 -6.15
CA PRO A 103 0.64 -23.42 -4.94
C PRO A 103 2.03 -23.97 -5.24
N TYR A 104 2.17 -24.85 -6.24
CA TYR A 104 3.45 -25.47 -6.58
C TYR A 104 4.42 -24.45 -7.18
N LEU A 105 3.95 -23.62 -8.13
CA LEU A 105 4.73 -22.52 -8.69
C LEU A 105 5.08 -21.47 -7.64
N THR A 106 4.15 -21.17 -6.73
CA THR A 106 4.40 -20.22 -5.64
C THR A 106 5.51 -20.73 -4.72
N ALA A 107 5.45 -22.00 -4.30
CA ALA A 107 6.48 -22.61 -3.48
C ALA A 107 7.85 -22.68 -4.20
N ALA A 108 7.84 -22.98 -5.50
CA ALA A 108 9.06 -22.97 -6.32
C ALA A 108 9.66 -21.56 -6.43
N GLY A 109 8.83 -20.54 -6.66
CA GLY A 109 9.25 -19.14 -6.73
C GLY A 109 9.84 -18.64 -5.41
N LEU A 110 9.19 -18.93 -4.28
CA LEU A 110 9.69 -18.55 -2.94
C LEU A 110 11.00 -19.24 -2.54
N ARG A 111 11.32 -20.40 -3.13
CA ARG A 111 12.60 -21.09 -2.92
C ARG A 111 13.69 -20.66 -3.91
N SER A 112 13.33 -19.94 -4.97
CA SER A 112 14.26 -19.52 -6.00
C SER A 112 15.15 -18.37 -5.51
N LYS A 113 16.46 -18.47 -5.76
CA LYS A 113 17.42 -17.38 -5.50
C LYS A 113 17.29 -16.22 -6.48
N SER A 114 16.64 -16.43 -7.62
CA SER A 114 16.43 -15.42 -8.65
C SER A 114 15.32 -14.42 -8.29
N LEU A 115 14.41 -14.81 -7.38
CA LEU A 115 13.35 -13.94 -6.90
C LEU A 115 13.87 -13.14 -5.69
N SER A 116 14.11 -11.85 -5.87
CA SER A 116 14.56 -10.97 -4.78
C SER A 116 13.47 -9.98 -4.38
N THR A 117 13.13 -9.97 -3.09
CA THR A 117 12.22 -8.98 -2.48
C THR A 117 12.97 -7.77 -1.93
N THR A 118 14.31 -7.83 -1.86
CA THR A 118 15.17 -6.77 -1.32
C THR A 118 14.89 -5.39 -1.92
N PRO A 119 14.74 -5.21 -3.25
CA PRO A 119 14.47 -3.89 -3.83
C PRO A 119 13.18 -3.26 -3.30
N HIS A 120 12.10 -4.05 -3.22
CA HIS A 120 10.82 -3.57 -2.70
C HIS A 120 10.90 -3.18 -1.22
N VAL A 121 11.70 -3.90 -0.43
CA VAL A 121 11.93 -3.56 0.98
C VAL A 121 12.71 -2.26 1.10
N LEU A 122 13.72 -2.03 0.27
CA LEU A 122 14.50 -0.79 0.26
C LEU A 122 13.65 0.42 -0.14
N ASP A 123 12.76 0.27 -1.11
CA ASP A 123 11.85 1.35 -1.53
C ASP A 123 10.79 1.66 -0.46
N ALA A 124 10.28 0.64 0.23
CA ALA A 124 9.20 0.80 1.21
C ALA A 124 9.70 1.28 2.59
N THR A 125 10.89 0.87 3.02
CA THR A 125 11.37 1.12 4.40
C THR A 125 11.45 2.60 4.76
N PRO A 126 11.99 3.51 3.93
CA PRO A 126 12.05 4.94 4.24
C PRO A 126 10.67 5.55 4.48
N VAL A 127 9.69 5.14 3.68
CA VAL A 127 8.31 5.63 3.77
C VAL A 127 7.62 5.12 5.03
N VAL A 128 7.76 3.83 5.34
CA VAL A 128 7.06 3.19 6.47
C VAL A 128 7.71 3.51 7.81
N ALA A 129 9.05 3.47 7.88
CA ALA A 129 9.79 3.67 9.11
C ALA A 129 10.20 5.13 9.35
N GLN A 130 9.94 6.03 8.39
CA GLN A 130 10.31 7.44 8.45
C GLN A 130 11.79 7.66 8.84
N VAL A 131 12.68 6.85 8.26
CA VAL A 131 14.12 6.94 8.55
C VAL A 131 14.78 8.08 7.77
N SER A 132 15.90 8.60 8.28
CA SER A 132 16.67 9.64 7.61
C SER A 132 17.23 9.13 6.26
N PRO A 133 17.45 10.01 5.26
CA PRO A 133 18.06 9.62 3.98
C PRO A 133 19.40 8.91 4.17
N HIS A 134 20.22 9.37 5.10
CA HIS A 134 21.50 8.73 5.44
C HIS A 134 21.31 7.28 5.91
N THR A 135 20.29 7.02 6.74
CA THR A 135 19.96 5.66 7.21
C THR A 135 19.44 4.79 6.07
N ALA A 136 18.67 5.37 5.12
CA ALA A 136 18.20 4.66 3.93
C ALA A 136 19.38 4.23 3.03
N ASP A 137 20.37 5.11 2.85
CA ASP A 137 21.58 4.81 2.08
C ASP A 137 22.42 3.69 2.73
N LEU A 138 22.53 3.71 4.07
CA LEU A 138 23.16 2.62 4.83
C LEU A 138 22.39 1.30 4.68
N LEU A 139 21.06 1.36 4.57
CA LEU A 139 20.21 0.18 4.38
C LEU A 139 20.43 -0.46 3.01
N ALA A 140 20.60 0.36 1.97
CA ALA A 140 20.91 -0.05 0.61
C ALA A 140 22.35 -0.57 0.46
N GLY A 141 23.30 -0.01 1.23
CA GLY A 141 24.70 -0.43 1.28
C GLY A 141 25.49 0.07 0.06
N PRO A 142 26.38 1.07 0.19
CA PRO A 142 27.08 1.62 -0.98
C PRO A 142 28.22 0.72 -1.54
N ALA A 143 28.64 -0.34 -0.85
CA ALA A 143 29.76 -1.20 -1.30
C ALA A 143 29.76 -2.64 -0.74
N GLY A 144 28.63 -3.15 -0.22
CA GLY A 144 28.56 -4.47 0.43
C GLY A 144 27.15 -5.06 0.42
N PRO A 145 26.93 -6.28 0.97
CA PRO A 145 25.59 -6.83 1.07
C PRO A 145 24.70 -5.84 1.85
N PRO A 146 23.52 -5.46 1.33
CA PRO A 146 22.63 -4.51 1.97
C PRO A 146 22.48 -4.83 3.45
N LEU A 147 22.59 -3.82 4.33
CA LEU A 147 22.36 -4.01 5.76
C LEU A 147 21.00 -4.70 6.01
N VAL A 148 20.03 -4.46 5.12
CA VAL A 148 18.73 -5.14 5.12
C VAL A 148 18.85 -6.66 5.00
N ASN A 149 19.79 -7.18 4.22
CA ASN A 149 20.00 -8.63 4.08
C ASN A 149 20.57 -9.22 5.37
N HIS A 150 21.55 -8.54 5.99
CA HIS A 150 22.06 -8.96 7.29
C HIS A 150 20.96 -8.95 8.36
N MET A 151 20.13 -7.91 8.36
CA MET A 151 19.00 -7.80 9.29
C MET A 151 17.97 -8.93 9.09
N MET A 152 17.56 -9.19 7.85
CA MET A 152 16.55 -10.20 7.53
C MET A 152 17.05 -11.64 7.72
N GLN A 153 18.32 -11.91 7.41
CA GLN A 153 18.86 -13.27 7.39
C GLN A 153 19.55 -13.68 8.70
N GLN A 154 20.06 -12.71 9.48
CA GLN A 154 20.86 -13.00 10.67
C GLN A 154 20.24 -12.37 11.92
N ALA A 155 20.10 -11.05 11.97
CA ALA A 155 19.71 -10.36 13.20
C ALA A 155 18.29 -10.74 13.67
N ILE A 156 17.29 -10.66 12.79
CA ILE A 156 15.90 -10.99 13.17
C ILE A 156 15.75 -12.48 13.53
N PRO A 157 16.21 -13.45 12.71
CA PRO A 157 16.11 -14.86 13.08
C PRO A 157 16.85 -15.22 14.38
N ALA A 158 17.98 -14.58 14.67
CA ALA A 158 18.72 -14.82 15.92
C ALA A 158 17.98 -14.28 17.15
N SER A 159 17.31 -13.13 17.02
CA SER A 159 16.50 -12.55 18.11
C SER A 159 15.21 -13.33 18.38
N LEU A 160 14.73 -14.11 17.41
CA LEU A 160 13.48 -14.88 17.50
C LEU A 160 13.69 -16.38 17.73
N LYS A 161 14.85 -16.79 18.26
CA LYS A 161 15.17 -18.21 18.54
C LYS A 161 15.73 -18.39 19.96
N GLY A 162 15.59 -19.60 20.48
CA GLY A 162 16.22 -20.03 21.73
C GLY A 162 15.88 -19.14 22.92
N ALA A 163 16.89 -18.80 23.72
CA ALA A 163 16.75 -18.02 24.95
C ALA A 163 16.11 -16.65 24.73
N ASN A 164 16.43 -15.95 23.63
CA ASN A 164 15.87 -14.63 23.31
C ASN A 164 14.34 -14.70 23.13
N MET A 165 13.85 -15.74 22.44
CA MET A 165 12.42 -15.96 22.26
C MET A 165 11.72 -16.29 23.59
N HIS A 166 12.36 -17.08 24.45
CA HIS A 166 11.83 -17.39 25.78
C HIS A 166 11.73 -16.14 26.66
N GLN A 167 12.77 -15.31 26.69
CA GLN A 167 12.79 -14.05 27.43
C GLN A 167 11.74 -13.06 26.90
N LEU A 168 11.59 -12.98 25.57
CA LEU A 168 10.57 -12.15 24.94
C LEU A 168 9.17 -12.61 25.36
N ASN A 169 8.89 -13.92 25.31
CA ASN A 169 7.61 -14.50 25.74
C ASN A 169 7.33 -14.29 27.24
N GLN A 170 8.33 -14.45 28.11
CA GLN A 170 8.17 -14.21 29.55
C GLN A 170 7.84 -12.76 29.84
N THR A 171 8.56 -11.82 29.22
CA THR A 171 8.34 -10.38 29.39
C THR A 171 6.95 -9.98 28.87
N ALA A 172 6.59 -10.49 27.69
CA ALA A 172 5.29 -10.33 27.06
C ALA A 172 4.14 -10.79 27.96
N LEU A 173 4.17 -12.03 28.43
CA LEU A 173 3.13 -12.62 29.27
C LEU A 173 3.03 -11.92 30.63
N THR A 174 4.15 -11.55 31.22
CA THR A 174 4.17 -10.83 32.51
C THR A 174 3.53 -9.44 32.37
N SER A 175 3.86 -8.70 31.30
CA SER A 175 3.24 -7.39 31.01
C SER A 175 1.74 -7.51 30.72
N LEU A 176 1.34 -8.55 29.99
CA LEU A 176 -0.07 -8.80 29.68
C LEU A 176 -0.86 -9.19 30.94
N ALA A 177 -0.32 -10.08 31.78
CA ALA A 177 -0.93 -10.48 33.04
C ALA A 177 -1.12 -9.27 33.97
N ALA A 178 -0.10 -8.42 34.12
CA ALA A 178 -0.19 -7.19 34.91
C ALA A 178 -1.33 -6.26 34.44
N GLN A 179 -1.53 -6.15 33.11
CA GLN A 179 -2.60 -5.34 32.54
C GLN A 179 -3.99 -5.98 32.65
N LEU A 180 -4.09 -7.31 32.54
CA LEU A 180 -5.36 -7.98 32.79
C LEU A 180 -5.76 -7.92 34.26
N SER A 181 -4.79 -7.93 35.18
CA SER A 181 -5.05 -7.73 36.61
C SER A 181 -5.64 -6.36 36.93
N THR A 182 -5.42 -5.31 36.12
CA THR A 182 -6.10 -4.02 36.33
C THR A 182 -7.58 -4.03 35.93
N LEU A 183 -7.98 -5.02 35.14
CA LEU A 183 -9.38 -5.28 34.78
C LEU A 183 -10.05 -6.26 35.73
N ALA A 184 -9.29 -6.94 36.60
CA ALA A 184 -9.86 -7.76 37.65
C ALA A 184 -10.65 -6.84 38.61
N PRO A 185 -11.92 -7.16 38.93
CA PRO A 185 -12.79 -6.25 39.65
C PRO A 185 -12.34 -6.10 41.11
N SER A 186 -11.82 -4.92 41.46
CA SER A 186 -11.68 -4.50 42.86
C SER A 186 -12.98 -3.95 43.44
N THR A 187 -13.98 -3.69 42.60
CA THR A 187 -15.28 -3.10 42.97
C THR A 187 -16.40 -3.61 42.06
N THR A 188 -17.60 -3.74 42.62
CA THR A 188 -18.83 -4.34 42.04
C THR A 188 -19.34 -3.69 40.73
N THR A 189 -18.70 -2.62 40.25
CA THR A 189 -19.17 -1.85 39.09
C THR A 189 -18.40 -2.26 37.83
N PRO A 190 -19.07 -2.75 36.76
CA PRO A 190 -18.40 -3.07 35.51
C PRO A 190 -17.72 -1.83 34.91
N THR A 191 -16.43 -1.88 34.62
CA THR A 191 -15.72 -0.84 33.88
C THR A 191 -16.01 -1.01 32.38
N PRO A 192 -16.75 -0.09 31.74
CA PRO A 192 -17.02 -0.20 30.31
C PRO A 192 -15.76 0.11 29.51
N ILE A 193 -15.36 -0.79 28.61
CA ILE A 193 -14.31 -0.54 27.62
C ILE A 193 -14.96 0.15 26.42
N PRO A 194 -14.69 1.45 26.16
CA PRO A 194 -15.44 2.21 25.15
C PRO A 194 -15.19 1.72 23.72
N ASN A 195 -13.99 1.19 23.45
CA ASN A 195 -13.62 0.67 22.14
C ASN A 195 -12.59 -0.46 22.27
N THR A 196 -13.07 -1.69 22.07
CA THR A 196 -12.25 -2.90 22.20
C THR A 196 -11.10 -2.94 21.20
N TRP A 197 -11.27 -2.44 19.98
CA TRP A 197 -10.19 -2.38 18.99
C TRP A 197 -9.07 -1.45 19.44
N LEU A 198 -9.41 -0.23 19.90
CA LEU A 198 -8.43 0.73 20.40
C LEU A 198 -7.71 0.18 21.63
N TRP A 199 -8.46 -0.42 22.55
CA TRP A 199 -7.92 -1.03 23.75
C TRP A 199 -6.95 -2.18 23.40
N LEU A 200 -7.34 -3.10 22.53
CA LEU A 200 -6.51 -4.24 22.12
C LEU A 200 -5.26 -3.79 21.36
N ARG A 201 -5.39 -2.83 20.45
CA ARG A 201 -4.24 -2.23 19.75
C ARG A 201 -3.28 -1.59 20.73
N HIS A 202 -3.78 -0.81 21.69
CA HIS A 202 -2.95 -0.14 22.67
C HIS A 202 -2.23 -1.14 23.60
N LEU A 203 -2.96 -2.17 24.04
CA LEU A 203 -2.45 -3.28 24.84
C LEU A 203 -1.31 -4.00 24.10
N LEU A 204 -1.54 -4.45 22.87
CA LEU A 204 -0.57 -5.26 22.11
C LEU A 204 0.63 -4.45 21.60
N THR A 205 0.43 -3.21 21.17
CA THR A 205 1.49 -2.40 20.54
C THR A 205 2.35 -1.66 21.55
N PHE A 206 1.74 -0.86 22.44
CA PHE A 206 2.50 0.07 23.28
C PHE A 206 2.89 -0.53 24.61
N ARG A 207 1.95 -1.19 25.29
CA ARG A 207 2.16 -1.67 26.65
C ARG A 207 2.89 -3.02 26.70
N HIS A 208 2.60 -3.89 25.73
CA HIS A 208 3.15 -5.24 25.66
C HIS A 208 4.46 -5.32 24.86
N ARG A 209 4.43 -4.91 23.58
CA ARG A 209 5.51 -5.19 22.63
C ARG A 209 6.70 -4.25 22.76
N ALA A 210 6.45 -2.99 23.12
CA ALA A 210 7.51 -1.99 23.15
C ALA A 210 8.57 -2.26 24.24
N PRO A 211 8.22 -2.62 25.50
CA PRO A 211 9.22 -3.00 26.51
C PRO A 211 9.94 -4.31 26.20
N ALA A 212 9.26 -5.27 25.54
CA ALA A 212 9.83 -6.58 25.22
C ALA A 212 10.83 -6.53 24.05
N ILE A 213 10.66 -5.60 23.11
CA ILE A 213 11.55 -5.45 21.94
C ILE A 213 12.61 -4.36 22.15
N TYR A 214 12.25 -3.22 22.74
CA TYR A 214 13.16 -2.07 22.90
C TYR A 214 13.80 -1.99 24.30
N GLY A 215 13.36 -2.82 25.25
CA GLY A 215 13.79 -2.73 26.65
C GLY A 215 13.17 -1.53 27.38
N ALA A 216 13.46 -1.40 28.67
CA ALA A 216 12.90 -0.34 29.52
C ALA A 216 13.56 1.05 29.37
N PRO A 217 14.92 1.19 29.31
CA PRO A 217 15.54 2.52 29.38
C PRO A 217 15.53 3.32 28.06
N HIS A 218 15.34 2.69 26.90
CA HIS A 218 15.48 3.33 25.58
C HIS A 218 14.29 3.08 24.65
N ASN A 219 13.09 2.89 25.21
CA ASN A 219 11.91 2.62 24.41
C ASN A 219 11.41 3.91 23.71
N PRO A 220 11.44 4.01 22.37
CA PRO A 220 10.98 5.19 21.65
C PRO A 220 9.45 5.39 21.72
N PHE A 221 8.71 4.39 22.23
CA PHE A 221 7.25 4.40 22.34
C PHE A 221 6.74 4.58 23.77
N THR A 222 7.62 4.76 24.76
CA THR A 222 7.15 5.23 26.07
C THR A 222 6.71 6.69 25.95
N PRO A 223 5.50 7.05 26.43
CA PRO A 223 5.10 8.45 26.50
C PRO A 223 6.16 9.22 27.28
N HIS A 224 6.72 10.29 26.69
CA HIS A 224 7.47 11.27 27.48
C HIS A 224 6.56 11.76 28.62
N PRO A 225 7.07 11.92 29.85
CA PRO A 225 6.29 12.51 30.93
C PRO A 225 5.75 13.86 30.45
N GLN A 226 4.44 13.97 30.31
CA GLN A 226 3.82 15.27 30.09
C GLN A 226 4.09 16.10 31.35
N PRO A 227 4.68 17.31 31.25
CA PRO A 227 4.86 18.15 32.42
C PRO A 227 3.48 18.37 33.08
N PRO A 228 3.40 18.38 34.42
CA PRO A 228 2.13 18.56 35.10
C PRO A 228 1.46 19.83 34.60
N PRO A 229 0.12 19.84 34.42
CA PRO A 229 -0.59 21.03 33.98
C PRO A 229 -0.28 22.14 34.99
N THR A 230 0.33 23.22 34.51
CA THR A 230 0.53 24.44 35.29
C THR A 230 -0.85 24.92 35.74
N THR A 231 -1.17 24.73 37.01
CA THR A 231 -2.32 25.37 37.64
C THR A 231 -2.05 26.88 37.60
N THR A 232 -2.59 27.55 36.60
CA THR A 232 -2.68 29.01 36.60
C THR A 232 -3.72 29.38 37.65
N THR A 233 -3.26 29.58 38.88
CA THR A 233 -4.03 30.31 39.89
C THR A 233 -3.97 31.78 39.47
N THR A 234 -5.01 32.25 38.80
CA THR A 234 -5.20 33.68 38.52
C THR A 234 -5.69 34.35 39.81
N PRO A 235 -5.10 35.50 40.20
CA PRO A 235 -5.43 36.23 41.43
C PRO A 235 -6.83 36.86 41.44
#